data_AF-A0A4P7BEQ9-F1
#
_entry.id   AF-A0A4P7BEQ9-F1
#
_cell.length_a   1.000
_cell.length_b   1.000
_cell.length_c   1.000
_cell.angle_alpha   90.00
_cell.angle_beta   90.00
_cell.angle_gamma   90.00
#
_symmetry.space_group_name_H-M   'P 1'
#
loop_
_entity.id
_entity.type
_entity.pdbx_description
1 polymer ?
#
loop_
_entity_poly.entity_id
_entity_poly.type
_entity_poly.pdbx_seq_one_letter_code
_entity_poly.pdbx_strand_id
1 'polypeptide(L)'
;MTGVHYSRLAVVTRVAAATALAAIALQASAQNAVLTQDGHTFSYQERIETAVGDLHGEVVGTIHITREDGQVLVYEEDTALRPGCGDEPAVEYLGGDFVALCGHLGGRHYTKTVFRLAPEPTPLAQLDFFDTPAPIGLDRKGVLRTRVLRRDVFRGVTGPVYFPYVHTLDGAAAQPVFAPDFSASARPIYLDYYETLRREEQPAEHYREMAAALVAAGDVRFACRELGELKRALPASVDLRQWLRTLPQGGYPVFDVRRCKDI
;
A
#
# COMPACT_ATOMS: atom_id res chain seq x y z
N MET A 1 43.37 55.75 -47.92
CA MET A 1 43.15 55.85 -46.47
C MET A 1 41.68 56.14 -46.24
N THR A 2 41.03 55.23 -45.50
CA THR A 2 39.72 55.34 -44.81
C THR A 2 38.52 55.85 -45.62
N GLY A 3 37.79 54.90 -46.22
CA GLY A 3 36.39 55.06 -46.63
C GLY A 3 35.44 54.75 -45.47
N VAL A 4 34.49 55.65 -45.25
CA VAL A 4 33.47 55.64 -44.20
C VAL A 4 32.29 54.76 -44.63
N HIS A 5 31.95 53.73 -43.86
CA HIS A 5 30.70 53.00 -44.00
C HIS A 5 29.81 53.22 -42.77
N TYR A 6 28.72 53.98 -42.99
CA TYR A 6 27.54 53.99 -42.12
C TYR A 6 26.82 52.65 -42.26
N SER A 7 26.51 51.99 -41.14
CA SER A 7 25.55 50.88 -41.11
C SER A 7 24.53 51.10 -40.00
N ARG A 8 23.28 50.89 -40.40
CA ARG A 8 22.04 51.35 -39.80
C ARG A 8 21.74 50.64 -38.47
N LEU A 9 21.35 51.42 -37.45
CA LEU A 9 20.55 50.92 -36.34
C LEU A 9 19.14 50.57 -36.86
N ALA A 10 18.74 49.31 -36.70
CA ALA A 10 17.34 48.93 -36.71
C ALA A 10 16.99 48.45 -35.30
N VAL A 11 16.40 49.37 -34.52
CA VAL A 11 15.71 49.08 -33.27
C VAL A 11 14.38 48.42 -33.66
N VAL A 12 14.24 47.12 -33.39
CA VAL A 12 12.94 46.46 -33.39
C VAL A 12 12.70 45.93 -31.99
N THR A 13 11.85 46.67 -31.30
CA THR A 13 11.31 46.47 -29.97
C THR A 13 10.65 45.09 -29.87
N ARG A 14 11.21 44.18 -29.08
CA ARG A 14 10.53 42.93 -28.70
C ARG A 14 9.56 43.27 -27.57
N VAL A 15 8.27 43.33 -27.90
CA VAL A 15 7.18 43.29 -26.93
C VAL A 15 7.17 41.87 -26.34
N ALA A 16 7.63 41.72 -25.10
CA ALA A 16 7.45 40.49 -24.34
C ALA A 16 6.00 40.44 -23.85
N ALA A 17 5.14 39.73 -24.58
CA ALA A 17 3.83 39.34 -24.07
C ALA A 17 4.04 38.24 -23.03
N ALA A 18 4.00 38.62 -21.74
CA ALA A 18 3.91 37.68 -20.64
C ALA A 18 2.54 36.99 -20.71
N THR A 19 2.49 35.83 -21.36
CA THR A 19 1.33 34.94 -21.29
C THR A 19 1.43 34.20 -19.97
N ALA A 20 0.62 34.62 -18.99
CA ALA A 20 0.39 33.85 -17.79
C ALA A 20 -0.24 32.51 -18.19
N LEU A 21 0.54 31.43 -18.17
CA LEU A 21 -0.01 30.08 -18.12
C LEU A 21 -0.68 29.94 -16.75
N ALA A 22 -1.98 30.18 -16.70
CA ALA A 22 -2.82 29.60 -15.68
C ALA A 22 -2.71 28.08 -15.84
N ALA A 23 -2.02 27.43 -14.91
CA ALA A 23 -2.07 25.99 -14.79
C ALA A 23 -3.53 25.62 -14.50
N ILE A 24 -4.26 25.19 -15.52
CA ILE A 24 -5.50 24.46 -15.33
C ILE A 24 -5.05 23.16 -14.69
N ALA A 25 -5.15 23.08 -13.37
CA ALA A 25 -5.16 21.80 -12.68
C ALA A 25 -6.35 21.04 -13.28
N LEU A 26 -6.06 20.15 -14.23
CA LEU A 26 -7.01 19.13 -14.66
C LEU A 26 -7.45 18.42 -13.38
N GLN A 27 -8.69 18.66 -12.96
CA GLN A 27 -9.32 17.85 -11.92
C GLN A 27 -9.11 16.39 -12.34
N ALA A 28 -8.47 15.60 -11.50
CA ALA A 28 -8.35 14.17 -11.72
C ALA A 28 -9.78 13.66 -12.01
N SER A 29 -9.96 12.97 -13.13
CA SER A 29 -11.26 12.43 -13.52
C SER A 29 -11.79 11.58 -12.37
N ALA A 30 -12.96 11.92 -11.83
CA ALA A 30 -13.63 11.13 -10.82
C ALA A 30 -13.71 9.66 -11.28
N GLN A 31 -13.05 8.77 -10.55
CA GLN A 31 -13.10 7.35 -10.83
C GLN A 31 -14.46 6.80 -10.42
N ASN A 32 -15.01 5.97 -11.30
CA ASN A 32 -16.19 5.17 -11.02
C ASN A 32 -15.84 3.73 -11.34
N ALA A 33 -15.99 2.85 -10.37
CA ALA A 33 -15.75 1.43 -10.52
C ALA A 33 -17.00 0.66 -10.13
N VAL A 34 -17.30 -0.38 -10.90
CA VAL A 34 -18.50 -1.21 -10.72
C VAL A 34 -18.12 -2.67 -10.93
N LEU A 35 -18.63 -3.54 -10.06
CA LEU A 35 -18.54 -4.99 -10.15
C LEU A 35 -19.91 -5.58 -9.82
N THR A 36 -20.41 -6.49 -10.66
CA THR A 36 -21.61 -7.27 -10.34
C THR A 36 -21.19 -8.67 -9.90
N GLN A 37 -21.64 -9.10 -8.71
CA GLN A 37 -21.31 -10.40 -8.14
C GLN A 37 -22.46 -10.88 -7.25
N ASP A 38 -22.81 -12.17 -7.36
CA ASP A 38 -23.84 -12.85 -6.54
C ASP A 38 -25.16 -12.06 -6.41
N GLY A 39 -25.66 -11.53 -7.55
CA GLY A 39 -26.92 -10.79 -7.59
C GLY A 39 -26.86 -9.39 -6.96
N HIS A 40 -25.66 -8.84 -6.77
CA HIS A 40 -25.44 -7.49 -6.23
C HIS A 40 -24.48 -6.70 -7.11
N THR A 41 -24.67 -5.39 -7.15
CA THR A 41 -23.78 -4.43 -7.81
C THR A 41 -23.01 -3.67 -6.74
N PHE A 42 -21.69 -3.83 -6.74
CA PHE A 42 -20.74 -3.13 -5.89
C PHE A 42 -20.16 -1.97 -6.68
N SER A 43 -20.23 -0.77 -6.14
CA SER A 43 -19.70 0.42 -6.81
C SER A 43 -18.98 1.35 -5.85
N TYR A 44 -17.96 2.00 -6.39
CA TYR A 44 -17.22 3.08 -5.75
C TYR A 44 -17.26 4.29 -6.67
N GLN A 45 -17.74 5.41 -6.15
CA GLN A 45 -17.91 6.67 -6.88
C GLN A 45 -17.13 7.77 -6.20
N GLU A 46 -16.29 8.48 -6.95
CA GLU A 46 -15.58 9.65 -6.44
C GLU A 46 -16.42 10.93 -6.55
N ARG A 47 -16.28 11.79 -5.55
CA ARG A 47 -16.81 13.16 -5.56
C ARG A 47 -15.86 14.13 -4.89
N ILE A 48 -16.00 15.41 -5.22
CA ILE A 48 -15.36 16.48 -4.44
C ILE A 48 -16.23 16.77 -3.23
N GLU A 49 -15.64 16.80 -2.04
CA GLU A 49 -16.35 17.20 -0.83
C GLU A 49 -16.63 18.71 -0.88
N THR A 50 -17.91 19.06 -0.83
CA THR A 50 -18.39 20.45 -0.96
C THR A 50 -18.89 21.00 0.37
N ALA A 51 -19.16 20.14 1.36
CA ALA A 51 -19.48 20.56 2.70
C ALA A 51 -18.28 21.28 3.33
N VAL A 52 -18.56 22.30 4.14
CA VAL A 52 -17.52 23.04 4.88
C VAL A 52 -17.00 22.16 6.01
N GLY A 53 -15.69 21.94 6.07
CA GLY A 53 -15.03 21.10 7.07
C GLY A 53 -13.60 20.74 6.65
N ASP A 54 -12.97 19.83 7.38
CA ASP A 54 -11.57 19.45 7.18
C ASP A 54 -11.30 18.78 5.81
N LEU A 55 -12.33 18.23 5.19
CA LEU A 55 -12.27 17.60 3.87
C LEU A 55 -12.76 18.52 2.73
N HIS A 56 -13.11 19.77 2.99
CA HIS A 56 -13.67 20.66 1.97
C HIS A 56 -12.70 20.86 0.79
N GLY A 57 -13.14 20.53 -0.42
CA GLY A 57 -12.34 20.59 -1.64
C GLY A 57 -11.49 19.33 -1.90
N GLU A 58 -11.48 18.36 -0.98
CA GLU A 58 -10.79 17.09 -1.15
C GLU A 58 -11.61 16.11 -1.99
N VAL A 59 -10.91 15.17 -2.63
CA VAL A 59 -11.56 14.02 -3.29
C VAL A 59 -11.93 13.00 -2.20
N VAL A 60 -13.22 12.69 -2.12
CA VAL A 60 -13.78 11.63 -1.27
C VAL A 60 -14.46 10.58 -2.14
N GLY A 61 -14.72 9.40 -1.59
CA GLY A 61 -15.40 8.32 -2.30
C GLY A 61 -16.67 7.89 -1.58
N THR A 62 -17.61 7.31 -2.31
CA THR A 62 -18.81 6.69 -1.75
C THR A 62 -18.89 5.26 -2.24
N ILE A 63 -19.05 4.34 -1.30
CA ILE A 63 -19.36 2.93 -1.56
C ILE A 63 -20.87 2.79 -1.67
N HIS A 64 -21.36 2.22 -2.77
CA HIS A 64 -22.75 1.80 -2.93
C HIS A 64 -22.82 0.33 -3.30
N ILE A 65 -23.62 -0.42 -2.55
CA ILE A 65 -23.96 -1.80 -2.86
C ILE A 65 -25.47 -1.89 -3.03
N THR A 66 -25.90 -2.28 -4.23
CA THR A 66 -27.31 -2.48 -4.56
C THR A 66 -27.56 -3.93 -4.95
N ARG A 67 -28.80 -4.38 -4.88
CA ARG A 67 -29.19 -5.62 -5.59
C ARG A 67 -29.05 -5.39 -7.10
N GLU A 68 -28.83 -6.46 -7.86
CA GLU A 68 -28.58 -6.40 -9.30
C GLU A 68 -29.74 -5.75 -10.08
N ASP A 69 -30.98 -5.84 -9.58
CA ASP A 69 -32.13 -5.11 -10.12
C ASP A 69 -32.05 -3.58 -9.96
N GLY A 70 -31.05 -3.10 -9.22
CA GLY A 70 -30.78 -1.69 -8.94
C GLY A 70 -31.82 -1.02 -8.04
N GLN A 71 -32.83 -1.75 -7.56
CA GLN A 71 -33.98 -1.17 -6.85
C GLN A 71 -33.73 -1.06 -5.35
N VAL A 72 -32.87 -1.91 -4.80
CA VAL A 72 -32.64 -2.00 -3.35
C VAL A 72 -31.20 -1.64 -3.04
N LEU A 73 -31.01 -0.51 -2.35
CA LEU A 73 -29.75 -0.16 -1.70
C LEU A 73 -29.58 -1.04 -0.47
N VAL A 74 -28.49 -1.81 -0.45
CA VAL A 74 -28.13 -2.74 0.62
C VAL A 74 -27.14 -2.08 1.58
N TYR A 75 -26.20 -1.30 1.05
CA TYR A 75 -25.18 -0.65 1.84
C TYR A 75 -24.71 0.65 1.17
N GLU A 76 -24.50 1.68 1.98
CA GLU A 76 -23.91 2.95 1.58
C GLU A 76 -22.93 3.41 2.66
N GLU A 77 -21.75 3.84 2.24
CA GLU A 77 -20.77 4.44 3.13
C GLU A 77 -19.96 5.51 2.40
N ASP A 78 -19.91 6.70 2.98
CA ASP A 78 -18.95 7.73 2.58
C ASP A 78 -17.56 7.39 3.15
N THR A 79 -16.55 7.52 2.31
CA THR A 79 -15.15 7.24 2.63
C THR A 79 -14.40 8.56 2.68
N ALA A 80 -13.81 8.86 3.83
CA ALA A 80 -13.00 10.05 3.98
C ALA A 80 -11.68 9.86 3.22
N LEU A 81 -11.44 10.73 2.23
CA LEU A 81 -10.22 10.80 1.40
C LEU A 81 -10.08 9.66 0.39
N ARG A 82 -9.63 9.99 -0.82
CA ARG A 82 -9.29 9.02 -1.86
C ARG A 82 -8.15 8.10 -1.37
N PRO A 83 -8.34 6.78 -1.26
CA PRO A 83 -7.21 5.86 -1.15
C PRO A 83 -6.39 5.92 -2.46
N GLY A 84 -5.26 5.23 -2.53
CA GLY A 84 -4.53 5.02 -3.80
C GLY A 84 -5.29 4.22 -4.87
N CYS A 85 -6.62 4.34 -4.99
CA CYS A 85 -7.46 3.67 -5.99
C CYS A 85 -7.13 4.11 -7.43
N GLY A 86 -6.35 5.18 -7.60
CA GLY A 86 -5.68 5.48 -8.86
C GLY A 86 -4.72 4.39 -9.31
N ASP A 87 -4.08 3.72 -8.35
CA ASP A 87 -3.01 2.75 -8.56
C ASP A 87 -3.51 1.30 -8.37
N GLU A 88 -4.72 1.11 -7.87
CA GLU A 88 -5.34 -0.20 -7.59
C GLU A 88 -6.82 -0.24 -7.99
N PRO A 89 -7.40 -1.43 -8.26
CA PRO A 89 -8.83 -1.55 -8.48
C PRO A 89 -9.65 -1.03 -7.27
N ALA A 90 -10.52 -0.05 -7.52
CA ALA A 90 -11.42 0.51 -6.51
C ALA A 90 -12.53 -0.46 -6.07
N VAL A 91 -12.83 -1.44 -6.92
CA VAL A 91 -13.71 -2.58 -6.62
C VAL A 91 -13.05 -3.83 -7.19
N GLU A 92 -12.95 -4.89 -6.39
CA GLU A 92 -12.21 -6.11 -6.75
C GLU A 92 -12.91 -7.36 -6.20
N TYR A 93 -13.10 -8.37 -7.05
CA TYR A 93 -13.52 -9.69 -6.60
C TYR A 93 -12.31 -10.48 -6.10
N LEU A 94 -12.32 -10.88 -4.83
CA LEU A 94 -11.20 -11.57 -4.19
C LEU A 94 -11.29 -13.11 -4.32
N GLY A 95 -12.42 -13.61 -4.84
CA GLY A 95 -12.74 -15.02 -4.90
C GLY A 95 -13.63 -15.48 -3.73
N GLY A 96 -14.21 -16.67 -3.87
CA GLY A 96 -15.08 -17.25 -2.83
C GLY A 96 -16.32 -16.38 -2.62
N ASP A 97 -16.54 -15.90 -1.39
CA ASP A 97 -17.65 -15.01 -1.04
C ASP A 97 -17.18 -13.56 -0.78
N PHE A 98 -16.04 -13.15 -1.33
CA PHE A 98 -15.40 -11.89 -0.93
C PHE A 98 -15.24 -10.88 -2.07
N VAL A 99 -15.61 -9.64 -1.79
CA VAL A 99 -15.35 -8.46 -2.63
C VAL A 99 -14.66 -7.40 -1.77
N ALA A 100 -13.69 -6.68 -2.33
CA ALA A 100 -13.09 -5.52 -1.68
C ALA A 100 -13.46 -4.23 -2.41
N LEU A 101 -13.75 -3.20 -1.63
CA LEU A 101 -13.94 -1.83 -2.11
C LEU A 101 -12.96 -0.88 -1.46
N CYS A 102 -12.59 0.15 -2.19
CA CYS A 102 -11.76 1.23 -1.72
C CYS A 102 -12.42 2.06 -0.61
N GLY A 103 -11.64 2.39 0.41
CA GLY A 103 -11.99 3.38 1.43
C GLY A 103 -12.77 2.83 2.63
N HIS A 104 -12.81 3.66 3.68
CA HIS A 104 -13.68 3.53 4.86
C HIS A 104 -13.81 4.90 5.55
N LEU A 105 -14.94 5.18 6.20
CA LEU A 105 -15.22 6.44 6.93
C LEU A 105 -14.18 6.80 8.02
N GLY A 106 -13.56 5.81 8.66
CA GLY A 106 -12.50 6.00 9.67
C GLY A 106 -11.08 5.66 9.19
N GLY A 107 -10.90 5.41 7.89
CA GLY A 107 -9.67 4.89 7.32
C GLY A 107 -8.58 5.94 7.12
N ARG A 108 -7.32 5.50 7.04
CA ARG A 108 -6.22 6.32 6.51
C ARG A 108 -6.23 6.27 4.98
N HIS A 109 -5.35 7.05 4.34
CA HIS A 109 -5.04 6.84 2.93
C HIS A 109 -4.66 5.36 2.72
N TYR A 110 -5.16 4.74 1.65
CA TYR A 110 -4.94 3.33 1.28
C TYR A 110 -5.66 2.27 2.14
N THR A 111 -6.90 2.51 2.56
CA THR A 111 -7.75 1.43 3.12
C THR A 111 -8.61 0.73 2.06
N LYS A 112 -8.80 -0.59 2.17
CA LYS A 112 -9.89 -1.34 1.52
C LYS A 112 -10.84 -1.92 2.57
N THR A 113 -12.15 -1.84 2.32
CA THR A 113 -13.17 -2.55 3.07
C THR A 113 -13.51 -3.85 2.34
N VAL A 114 -13.38 -4.97 3.05
CA VAL A 114 -13.72 -6.30 2.53
C VAL A 114 -15.14 -6.64 2.95
N PHE A 115 -15.95 -7.04 1.97
CA PHE A 115 -17.32 -7.47 2.13
C PHE A 115 -17.40 -8.99 1.99
N ARG A 116 -18.24 -9.59 2.82
CA ARG A 116 -18.75 -10.94 2.65
C ARG A 116 -20.05 -10.89 1.85
N LEU A 117 -20.19 -11.68 0.80
CA LEU A 117 -21.32 -11.69 -0.12
C LEU A 117 -22.57 -12.37 0.46
N ALA A 118 -22.40 -13.48 1.19
CA ALA A 118 -23.51 -14.32 1.65
C ALA A 118 -23.80 -14.13 3.16
N PRO A 119 -25.09 -14.14 3.58
CA PRO A 119 -26.31 -14.24 2.77
C PRO A 119 -26.75 -12.92 2.11
N GLU A 120 -26.21 -11.79 2.57
CA GLU A 120 -26.35 -10.46 1.96
C GLU A 120 -25.04 -9.70 2.20
N PRO A 121 -24.60 -8.81 1.28
CA PRO A 121 -23.34 -8.10 1.40
C PRO A 121 -23.20 -7.35 2.73
N THR A 122 -22.16 -7.70 3.49
CA THR A 122 -21.88 -7.05 4.79
C THR A 122 -20.40 -6.73 4.92
N PRO A 123 -20.04 -5.55 5.44
CA PRO A 123 -18.64 -5.20 5.71
C PRO A 123 -18.11 -6.16 6.78
N LEU A 124 -17.00 -6.83 6.45
CA LEU A 124 -16.41 -7.88 7.27
C LEU A 124 -15.19 -7.39 8.02
N ALA A 125 -14.28 -6.73 7.31
CA ALA A 125 -13.01 -6.27 7.85
C ALA A 125 -12.46 -5.12 7.02
N GLN A 126 -11.60 -4.33 7.64
CA GLN A 126 -10.86 -3.27 6.99
C GLN A 126 -9.39 -3.63 6.91
N LEU A 127 -8.78 -3.27 5.80
CA LEU A 127 -7.37 -3.46 5.58
C LEU A 127 -6.74 -2.12 5.22
N ASP A 128 -5.83 -1.68 6.09
CA ASP A 128 -5.07 -0.46 5.92
C ASP A 128 -3.70 -0.79 5.32
N PHE A 129 -3.56 -0.53 4.02
CA PHE A 129 -2.29 -0.60 3.32
C PHE A 129 -1.48 0.65 3.66
N PHE A 130 -0.15 0.54 3.79
CA PHE A 130 0.68 1.73 3.77
C PHE A 130 1.69 1.57 2.64
N ASP A 131 1.71 2.56 1.74
CA ASP A 131 2.69 2.80 0.68
C ASP A 131 2.86 1.77 -0.45
N THR A 132 2.42 0.51 -0.35
CA THR A 132 2.15 -0.32 -1.55
C THR A 132 1.11 -1.41 -1.26
N PRO A 133 -0.04 -1.41 -1.94
CA PRO A 133 -1.02 -2.48 -1.83
C PRO A 133 -0.51 -3.72 -2.59
N ALA A 134 -0.19 -4.79 -1.88
CA ALA A 134 -0.17 -6.10 -2.55
C ALA A 134 -1.62 -6.57 -2.75
N PRO A 135 -1.93 -7.25 -3.85
CA PRO A 135 -3.26 -7.80 -4.07
C PRO A 135 -3.72 -8.65 -2.89
N ILE A 136 -5.01 -8.54 -2.54
CA ILE A 136 -5.63 -9.43 -1.57
C ILE A 136 -5.98 -10.71 -2.32
N GLY A 137 -5.53 -11.86 -1.84
CA GLY A 137 -5.75 -13.14 -2.49
C GLY A 137 -6.23 -14.20 -1.52
N LEU A 138 -6.99 -15.16 -2.04
CA LEU A 138 -7.28 -16.40 -1.33
C LEU A 138 -6.11 -17.37 -1.47
N ASP A 139 -5.68 -17.93 -0.35
CA ASP A 139 -4.79 -19.08 -0.39
C ASP A 139 -5.54 -20.35 -0.80
N ARG A 140 -4.81 -21.46 -0.98
CA ARG A 140 -5.38 -22.76 -1.36
C ARG A 140 -6.38 -23.33 -0.34
N LYS A 141 -6.44 -22.79 0.87
CA LYS A 141 -7.35 -23.18 1.95
C LYS A 141 -8.55 -22.22 2.07
N GLY A 142 -8.68 -21.24 1.16
CA GLY A 142 -9.74 -20.24 1.21
C GLY A 142 -9.51 -19.16 2.26
N VAL A 143 -8.28 -19.00 2.75
CA VAL A 143 -7.93 -17.95 3.72
C VAL A 143 -7.49 -16.70 2.96
N LEU A 144 -8.16 -15.58 3.21
CA LEU A 144 -7.77 -14.29 2.66
C LEU A 144 -6.43 -13.84 3.26
N ARG A 145 -5.48 -13.58 2.38
CA ARG A 145 -4.16 -13.04 2.72
C ARG A 145 -3.78 -11.89 1.83
N THR A 146 -2.94 -11.03 2.36
CA THR A 146 -2.33 -9.93 1.63
C THR A 146 -1.00 -9.57 2.27
N ARG A 147 -0.09 -9.00 1.47
CA ARG A 147 1.14 -8.39 2.00
C ARG A 147 0.90 -6.90 2.18
N VAL A 148 1.09 -6.43 3.40
CA VAL A 148 1.01 -5.03 3.77
C VAL A 148 2.42 -4.54 4.07
N LEU A 149 2.80 -3.41 3.48
CA LEU A 149 4.00 -2.69 3.86
C LEU A 149 3.64 -1.64 4.93
N ARG A 150 4.49 -1.48 5.95
CA ARG A 150 4.25 -0.52 7.04
C ARG A 150 5.51 0.32 7.30
N ARG A 151 5.35 1.65 7.33
CA ARG A 151 6.46 2.60 7.52
C ARG A 151 6.75 2.90 9.00
N ASP A 152 5.73 3.20 9.79
CA ASP A 152 5.87 3.83 11.11
C ASP A 152 5.96 2.86 12.30
N VAL A 153 6.28 1.60 12.04
CA VAL A 153 6.26 0.59 13.11
C VAL A 153 7.45 0.74 14.06
N PHE A 154 8.57 1.28 13.59
CA PHE A 154 9.81 1.34 14.35
C PHE A 154 10.18 2.78 14.71
N ARG A 155 10.16 3.08 16.01
CA ARG A 155 10.57 4.38 16.54
C ARG A 155 12.01 4.71 16.14
N GLY A 156 12.22 5.89 15.57
CA GLY A 156 13.55 6.39 15.20
C GLY A 156 14.06 5.90 13.84
N VAL A 157 13.26 5.16 13.08
CA VAL A 157 13.54 4.88 11.66
C VAL A 157 12.94 6.01 10.83
N THR A 158 13.78 6.92 10.35
CA THR A 158 13.38 8.01 9.45
C THR A 158 13.72 7.63 8.00
N GLY A 159 12.74 7.66 7.10
CA GLY A 159 12.92 7.35 5.68
C GLY A 159 11.72 6.61 5.07
N PRO A 160 11.78 6.23 3.79
CA PRO A 160 10.77 5.43 3.10
C PRO A 160 11.01 3.92 3.33
N VAL A 161 11.32 3.51 4.57
CA VAL A 161 11.62 2.10 4.84
C VAL A 161 10.31 1.33 5.05
N TYR A 162 10.15 0.23 4.33
CA TYR A 162 8.89 -0.51 4.24
C TYR A 162 8.99 -1.92 4.78
N PHE A 163 8.30 -2.15 5.89
CA PHE A 163 8.37 -3.44 6.58
C PHE A 163 7.24 -4.36 6.14
N PRO A 164 7.53 -5.57 5.64
CA PRO A 164 6.51 -6.48 5.14
C PRO A 164 5.79 -7.19 6.29
N TYR A 165 4.47 -7.20 6.24
CA TYR A 165 3.60 -8.05 7.04
C TYR A 165 2.70 -8.83 6.10
N VAL A 166 2.62 -10.15 6.27
CA VAL A 166 1.53 -10.92 5.68
C VAL A 166 0.38 -10.81 6.65
N HIS A 167 -0.73 -10.21 6.22
CA HIS A 167 -1.94 -10.19 7.01
C HIS A 167 -2.85 -11.32 6.55
N THR A 168 -3.46 -12.01 7.51
CA THR A 168 -4.50 -13.00 7.27
C THR A 168 -5.79 -12.52 7.90
N LEU A 169 -6.92 -12.77 7.25
CA LEU A 169 -8.21 -12.57 7.88
C LEU A 169 -8.53 -13.79 8.75
N ASP A 170 -8.68 -13.59 10.07
CA ASP A 170 -9.17 -14.64 10.95
C ASP A 170 -10.69 -14.74 10.84
N GLY A 171 -11.16 -15.64 9.97
CA GLY A 171 -12.58 -15.89 9.74
C GLY A 171 -13.31 -16.58 10.90
N ALA A 172 -12.60 -17.08 11.92
CA ALA A 172 -13.22 -17.73 13.08
C ALA A 172 -13.59 -16.75 14.20
N ALA A 173 -13.13 -15.51 14.13
CA ALA A 173 -13.46 -14.48 15.11
C ALA A 173 -14.88 -13.95 14.92
N ALA A 174 -15.55 -13.58 16.03
CA ALA A 174 -16.86 -12.93 16.00
C ALA A 174 -16.83 -11.56 15.26
N GLN A 175 -15.66 -10.92 15.24
CA GLN A 175 -15.34 -9.76 14.42
C GLN A 175 -14.04 -10.06 13.68
N PRO A 176 -14.11 -10.50 12.42
CA PRO A 176 -12.92 -10.81 11.64
C PRO A 176 -12.05 -9.57 11.45
N VAL A 177 -10.77 -9.72 11.75
CA VAL A 177 -9.78 -8.65 11.57
C VAL A 177 -8.56 -9.21 10.87
N PHE A 178 -7.93 -8.37 10.05
CA PHE A 178 -6.63 -8.69 9.49
C PHE A 178 -5.57 -8.60 10.58
N ALA A 179 -4.82 -9.68 10.78
CA ALA A 179 -3.73 -9.74 11.73
C ALA A 179 -2.44 -10.26 11.06
N PRO A 180 -1.25 -9.82 11.54
CA PRO A 180 0.01 -10.40 11.10
C PRO A 180 0.07 -11.93 11.26
N ASP A 181 0.41 -12.62 10.18
CA ASP A 181 0.59 -14.07 10.11
C ASP A 181 2.08 -14.39 9.88
N PHE A 182 2.71 -14.99 10.89
CA PHE A 182 4.10 -15.48 10.82
C PHE A 182 4.18 -17.01 10.72
N SER A 183 3.07 -17.66 10.37
CA SER A 183 2.99 -19.12 10.24
C SER A 183 3.77 -19.65 9.05
N ALA A 184 3.95 -20.97 9.01
CA ALA A 184 4.58 -21.65 7.88
C ALA A 184 3.82 -21.43 6.54
N SER A 185 2.52 -21.12 6.57
CA SER A 185 1.76 -20.79 5.36
C SER A 185 2.03 -19.39 4.81
N ALA A 186 2.41 -18.42 5.65
CA ALA A 186 2.81 -17.09 5.22
C ALA A 186 4.25 -17.03 4.71
N ARG A 187 5.11 -17.96 5.12
CA ARG A 187 6.53 -18.03 4.77
C ARG A 187 6.83 -17.78 3.28
N PRO A 188 6.17 -18.41 2.30
CA PRO A 188 6.51 -18.21 0.89
C PRO A 188 6.39 -16.74 0.45
N ILE A 189 5.45 -15.99 1.02
CA ILE A 189 5.20 -14.58 0.67
C ILE A 189 6.32 -13.68 1.23
N TYR A 190 6.79 -13.97 2.45
CA TYR A 190 7.95 -13.27 3.02
C TYR A 190 9.24 -13.57 2.25
N LEU A 191 9.45 -14.83 1.86
CA LEU A 191 10.63 -15.21 1.09
C LEU A 191 10.60 -14.63 -0.33
N ASP A 192 9.45 -14.59 -0.99
CA ASP A 192 9.30 -13.92 -2.28
C ASP A 192 9.64 -12.43 -2.22
N TYR A 193 9.20 -11.74 -1.16
CA TYR A 193 9.57 -10.34 -0.93
C TYR A 193 11.08 -10.18 -0.70
N TYR A 194 11.68 -11.02 0.13
CA TYR A 194 13.13 -11.04 0.35
C TYR A 194 13.91 -11.26 -0.95
N GLU A 195 13.51 -12.23 -1.76
CA GLU A 195 14.17 -12.53 -3.05
C GLU A 195 13.99 -11.39 -4.07
N THR A 196 12.86 -10.67 -4.00
CA THR A 196 12.65 -9.46 -4.82
C THR A 196 13.67 -8.39 -4.47
N LEU A 197 13.79 -8.02 -3.19
CA LEU A 197 14.78 -7.03 -2.74
C LEU A 197 16.22 -7.48 -2.99
N ARG A 198 16.49 -8.79 -2.86
CA ARG A 198 17.80 -9.36 -3.15
C ARG A 198 18.21 -9.17 -4.62
N ARG A 199 17.26 -9.29 -5.55
CA ARG A 199 17.49 -9.10 -7.00
C ARG A 199 17.79 -7.64 -7.38
N GLU A 200 17.43 -6.69 -6.53
CA GLU A 200 17.74 -5.26 -6.74
C GLU A 200 19.21 -4.93 -6.46
N GLU A 201 19.97 -5.87 -5.87
CA GLU A 201 21.42 -5.77 -5.61
C GLU A 201 21.84 -4.54 -4.78
N GLN A 202 20.92 -4.00 -3.97
CA GLN A 202 21.15 -2.83 -3.10
C GLN A 202 20.98 -3.17 -1.61
N PRO A 203 21.80 -4.09 -1.06
CA PRO A 203 21.65 -4.55 0.32
C PRO A 203 21.80 -3.42 1.35
N ALA A 204 22.62 -2.40 1.06
CA ALA A 204 22.78 -1.25 1.96
C ALA A 204 21.50 -0.41 2.13
N GLU A 205 20.64 -0.40 1.10
CA GLU A 205 19.37 0.32 1.11
C GLU A 205 18.26 -0.53 1.75
N HIS A 206 18.21 -1.82 1.42
CA HIS A 206 17.10 -2.71 1.79
C HIS A 206 17.34 -3.61 3.00
N TYR A 207 18.51 -3.57 3.65
CA TYR A 207 18.84 -4.59 4.67
C TYR A 207 17.81 -4.73 5.78
N ARG A 208 17.16 -3.64 6.20
CA ARG A 208 16.15 -3.68 7.26
C ARG A 208 14.92 -4.47 6.80
N GLU A 209 14.51 -4.28 5.57
CA GLU A 209 13.33 -4.91 4.96
C GLU A 209 13.63 -6.38 4.67
N MET A 210 14.80 -6.66 4.11
CA MET A 210 15.32 -8.00 3.88
C MET A 210 15.42 -8.80 5.18
N ALA A 211 16.02 -8.22 6.22
CA ALA A 211 16.20 -8.90 7.49
C ALA A 211 14.87 -9.11 8.25
N ALA A 212 13.94 -8.15 8.16
CA ALA A 212 12.58 -8.33 8.69
C ALA A 212 11.85 -9.49 7.99
N ALA A 213 11.93 -9.57 6.66
CA ALA A 213 11.33 -10.65 5.87
C ALA A 213 11.91 -12.02 6.24
N LEU A 214 13.24 -12.12 6.40
CA LEU A 214 13.91 -13.36 6.82
C LEU A 214 13.47 -13.82 8.22
N VAL A 215 13.33 -12.90 9.17
CA VAL A 215 12.83 -13.21 10.51
C VAL A 215 11.36 -13.64 10.47
N ALA A 216 10.54 -12.93 9.70
CA ALA A 216 9.12 -13.20 9.56
C ALA A 216 8.81 -14.57 8.92
N ALA A 217 9.67 -15.02 8.01
CA ALA A 217 9.57 -16.34 7.38
C ALA A 217 9.70 -17.52 8.38
N GLY A 218 10.28 -17.29 9.56
CA GLY A 218 10.36 -18.25 10.66
C GLY A 218 11.25 -19.47 10.44
N ASP A 219 11.95 -19.57 9.29
CA ASP A 219 12.98 -20.59 9.07
C ASP A 219 14.32 -20.09 9.62
N VAL A 220 14.60 -20.43 10.88
CA VAL A 220 15.79 -19.96 11.59
C VAL A 220 17.09 -20.36 10.89
N ARG A 221 17.17 -21.56 10.30
CA ARG A 221 18.41 -22.03 9.65
C ARG A 221 18.66 -21.25 8.37
N PHE A 222 17.62 -21.08 7.55
CA PHE A 222 17.69 -20.26 6.34
C PHE A 222 18.02 -18.80 6.69
N ALA A 223 17.28 -18.21 7.63
CA ALA A 223 17.48 -16.84 8.07
C ALA A 223 18.90 -16.59 8.59
N CYS A 224 19.45 -17.47 9.43
CA CYS A 224 20.82 -17.30 9.92
C CYS A 224 21.87 -17.26 8.80
N ARG A 225 21.71 -18.11 7.76
CA ARG A 225 22.63 -18.14 6.62
C ARG A 225 22.52 -16.84 5.81
N GLU A 226 21.31 -16.47 5.39
CA GLU A 226 21.09 -15.29 4.56
C GLU A 226 21.40 -13.98 5.29
N LEU A 227 21.14 -13.90 6.59
CA LEU A 227 21.54 -12.73 7.39
C LEU A 227 23.07 -12.62 7.52
N GLY A 228 23.81 -13.74 7.53
CA GLY A 228 25.27 -13.74 7.51
C GLY A 228 25.84 -13.26 6.16
N GLU A 229 25.20 -13.62 5.05
CA GLU A 229 25.51 -13.05 3.73
C GLU A 229 25.20 -11.54 3.70
N LEU A 230 24.02 -11.14 4.18
CA LEU A 230 23.61 -9.74 4.26
C LEU A 230 24.58 -8.92 5.12
N LYS A 231 25.02 -9.44 6.27
CA LYS A 231 26.00 -8.77 7.13
C LYS A 231 27.34 -8.55 6.41
N ARG A 232 27.79 -9.50 5.60
CA ARG A 232 29.03 -9.36 4.81
C ARG A 232 28.92 -8.33 3.69
N ALA A 233 27.72 -8.14 3.14
CA ALA A 233 27.45 -7.14 2.12
C ALA A 233 27.26 -5.71 2.68
N LEU A 234 27.14 -5.57 4.01
CA LEU A 234 26.85 -4.30 4.65
C LEU A 234 28.10 -3.54 5.09
N PRO A 235 28.05 -2.18 5.14
CA PRO A 235 29.10 -1.39 5.75
C PRO A 235 29.35 -1.80 7.20
N ALA A 236 30.61 -1.72 7.65
CA ALA A 236 30.99 -2.07 9.02
C ALA A 236 30.26 -1.25 10.10
N SER A 237 29.83 -0.04 9.76
CA SER A 237 29.03 0.85 10.63
C SER A 237 27.62 0.33 10.91
N VAL A 238 27.10 -0.62 10.15
CA VAL A 238 25.75 -1.17 10.33
C VAL A 238 25.77 -2.30 11.37
N ASP A 239 25.15 -2.05 12.52
CA ASP A 239 24.91 -3.08 13.54
C ASP A 239 23.59 -3.83 13.26
N LEU A 240 23.67 -4.84 12.38
CA LEU A 240 22.54 -5.70 12.03
C LEU A 240 21.99 -6.45 13.24
N ARG A 241 22.86 -6.88 14.16
CA ARG A 241 22.47 -7.65 15.35
C ARG A 241 21.67 -6.79 16.32
N GLN A 242 22.09 -5.55 16.56
CA GLN A 242 21.34 -4.60 17.37
C GLN A 242 19.99 -4.28 16.72
N TRP A 243 19.98 -4.07 15.41
CA TRP A 243 18.75 -3.80 14.67
C TRP A 243 17.75 -4.97 14.74
N LEU A 244 18.19 -6.22 14.57
CA LEU A 244 17.31 -7.40 14.69
C LEU A 244 16.59 -7.50 16.05
N ARG A 245 17.20 -6.95 17.13
CA ARG A 245 16.58 -6.94 18.47
C ARG A 245 15.44 -5.93 18.61
N THR A 246 15.28 -4.99 17.67
CA THR A 246 14.18 -4.03 17.70
C THR A 246 12.92 -4.59 17.03
N LEU A 247 13.05 -5.62 16.19
CA LEU A 247 11.93 -6.23 15.45
C LEU A 247 10.70 -6.57 16.31
N PRO A 248 10.83 -7.15 17.52
CA PRO A 248 9.67 -7.45 18.36
C PRO A 248 8.86 -6.22 18.79
N GLN A 249 9.47 -5.03 18.84
CA GLN A 249 8.76 -3.79 19.16
C GLN A 249 7.75 -3.42 18.07
N GLY A 250 7.96 -3.92 16.85
CA GLY A 250 7.00 -3.81 15.76
C GLY A 250 6.05 -4.99 15.60
N GLY A 251 6.09 -5.97 16.50
CA GLY A 251 5.20 -7.15 16.44
C GLY A 251 5.74 -8.31 15.61
N TYR A 252 6.99 -8.25 15.12
CA TYR A 252 7.66 -9.42 14.53
C TYR A 252 8.01 -10.47 15.60
N PRO A 253 8.21 -11.74 15.20
CA PRO A 253 8.67 -12.78 16.10
C PRO A 253 10.02 -12.46 16.74
N VAL A 254 10.22 -12.91 17.98
CA VAL A 254 11.53 -12.85 18.64
C VAL A 254 12.52 -13.73 17.90
N PHE A 255 13.62 -13.14 17.45
CA PHE A 255 14.71 -13.84 16.76
C PHE A 255 15.96 -13.90 17.63
N ASP A 256 16.31 -15.11 18.10
CA ASP A 256 17.54 -15.29 18.88
C ASP A 256 18.78 -15.32 17.98
N VAL A 257 19.33 -14.13 17.73
CA VAL A 257 20.57 -13.90 16.98
C VAL A 257 21.77 -14.70 17.49
N ARG A 258 21.78 -15.15 18.75
CA ARG A 258 22.88 -16.00 19.28
C ARG A 258 22.92 -17.38 18.64
N ARG A 259 21.83 -17.80 18.00
CA ARG A 259 21.75 -19.07 17.25
C ARG A 259 22.46 -18.99 15.89
N CYS A 260 22.80 -17.80 15.44
CA CYS A 260 23.50 -17.58 14.18
C CYS A 260 24.98 -17.29 14.48
N LYS A 261 25.89 -18.07 13.87
CA LYS A 261 27.33 -17.97 14.12
C LYS A 261 27.97 -16.75 13.46
N ASP A 262 27.38 -16.29 12.35
CA ASP A 262 28.03 -15.38 11.40
C ASP A 262 27.36 -14.00 11.32
N ILE A 263 26.66 -13.58 12.38
CA ILE A 263 25.92 -12.29 12.48
C ILE A 263 26.23 -11.54 13.76
#